data_AF-A0A560D616-F1
#
_entry.id   AF-A0A560D616-F1
#
_cell.length_a   1.000
_cell.length_b   1.000
_cell.length_c   1.000
_cell.angle_alpha   90.00
_cell.angle_beta   90.00
_cell.angle_gamma   90.00
#
_symmetry.space_group_name_H-M   'P 1'
#
loop_
_entity.id
_entity.type
_entity.pdbx_description
1 polymer ?
#
loop_
_entity_poly.entity_id
_entity_poly.type
_entity_poly.pdbx_seq_one_letter_code
_entity_poly.pdbx_strand_id
1 'polypeptide(L)' 'MRDLLELLRTEAANYTQLSKLTADETKAEYFAKLAAHYSALAVEVEKAIPKAAGDDRL' A
#
# COMPACT_ATOMS: atom_id res chain seq x y z
N MET A 1 5.93 7.21 -10.50
CA MET A 1 6.21 6.74 -9.12
C MET A 1 5.28 7.33 -8.06
N ARG A 2 4.96 8.64 -8.09
CA ARG A 2 3.97 9.23 -7.17
C ARG A 2 2.56 8.60 -7.30
N ASP A 3 2.07 8.42 -8.52
CA ASP A 3 0.75 7.80 -8.76
C ASP A 3 0.68 6.35 -8.26
N LEU A 4 1.79 5.61 -8.38
CA LEU A 4 1.90 4.26 -7.83
C LEU A 4 1.82 4.28 -6.30
N LEU A 5 2.50 5.22 -5.64
CA LEU A 5 2.45 5.36 -4.19
C LEU A 5 1.03 5.70 -3.71
N GLU A 6 0.33 6.57 -4.43
CA GLU A 6 -1.06 6.93 -4.14
C GLU A 6 -2.02 5.73 -4.32
N LEU A 7 -1.85 4.95 -5.39
CA LEU A 7 -2.60 3.71 -5.60
C LEU A 7 -2.40 2.73 -4.43
N LEU A 8 -1.15 2.48 -4.02
CA LEU A 8 -0.86 1.55 -2.92
C LEU A 8 -1.47 2.01 -1.59
N ARG A 9 -1.44 3.32 -1.30
CA ARG A 9 -2.09 3.90 -0.11
C ARG A 9 -3.61 3.79 -0.18
N THR A 10 -4.19 3.98 -1.36
CA THR A 10 -5.63 3.84 -1.59
C THR A 10 -6.08 2.40 -1.37
N GLU A 11 -5.38 1.42 -1.93
CA GLU A 11 -5.69 0.02 -1.72
C GLU A 11 -5.55 -0.40 -0.25
N ALA A 12 -4.50 0.05 0.44
CA ALA A 12 -4.35 -0.18 1.87
C ALA A 12 -5.54 0.35 2.69
N ALA A 13 -6.03 1.57 2.37
CA ALA A 13 -7.19 2.16 3.02
C ALA A 13 -8.48 1.39 2.70
N ASN A 14 -8.69 1.00 1.44
CA ASN A 14 -9.85 0.23 0.99
C ASN A 14 -9.95 -1.11 1.73
N TYR A 15 -8.87 -1.88 1.79
CA TYR A 15 -8.85 -3.16 2.49
C TYR A 15 -8.98 -3.01 4.02
N THR A 16 -8.46 -1.92 4.59
CA THR A 16 -8.70 -1.58 6.01
C THR A 16 -10.18 -1.29 6.29
N GLN A 17 -10.88 -0.68 5.35
CA GLN A 17 -12.32 -0.45 5.48
C GLN A 17 -13.11 -1.75 5.31
N LEU A 18 -12.75 -2.57 4.31
CA LEU A 18 -13.40 -3.86 4.09
C LEU A 18 -13.27 -4.81 5.28
N SER A 19 -12.12 -4.83 5.97
CA SER A 19 -11.93 -5.66 7.17
C SER A 19 -12.87 -5.28 8.31
N LYS A 20 -13.31 -4.02 8.39
CA LYS A 20 -14.25 -3.52 9.40
C LYS A 20 -15.71 -3.72 9.00
N LEU A 21 -16.00 -3.86 7.70
CA LEU A 21 -17.37 -3.97 7.17
C LEU A 21 -17.85 -5.41 7.05
N THR A 22 -16.94 -6.38 6.95
CA THR A 22 -17.29 -7.79 6.86
C THR A 22 -17.67 -8.35 8.24
N ALA A 23 -18.75 -9.14 8.29
CA ALA A 23 -19.14 -9.89 9.49
C ALA A 23 -18.45 -11.27 9.59
N ASP A 24 -17.79 -11.71 8.52
CA ASP A 24 -16.99 -12.93 8.48
C ASP A 24 -15.58 -12.64 8.98
N GLU A 25 -15.23 -13.24 10.13
CA GLU A 25 -13.94 -13.04 10.82
C GLU A 25 -12.75 -13.48 9.96
N THR A 26 -12.90 -14.54 9.17
CA THR A 26 -11.81 -15.04 8.30
C THR A 26 -11.55 -14.05 7.17
N LYS A 27 -12.61 -13.50 6.56
CA LYS A 27 -12.48 -12.45 5.54
C LYS A 27 -11.93 -11.16 6.15
N ALA A 28 -12.33 -10.80 7.37
CA ALA A 28 -11.80 -9.65 8.08
C ALA A 28 -10.28 -9.75 8.21
N GLU A 29 -9.78 -10.92 8.61
CA GLU A 29 -8.35 -11.19 8.74
C GLU A 29 -7.63 -11.12 7.39
N TYR A 30 -8.21 -11.67 6.31
CA TYR A 30 -7.62 -11.58 4.98
C TYR A 30 -7.53 -10.15 4.45
N PHE A 31 -8.58 -9.35 4.63
CA PHE A 31 -8.53 -7.94 4.25
C PHE A 31 -7.52 -7.15 5.09
N ALA A 32 -7.42 -7.44 6.39
CA ALA A 32 -6.40 -6.81 7.24
C ALA A 32 -4.97 -7.16 6.77
N LYS A 33 -4.72 -8.42 6.39
CA LYS A 33 -3.42 -8.85 5.82
C LYS A 33 -3.10 -8.13 4.51
N LEU A 34 -4.07 -8.04 3.60
CA LEU A 34 -3.93 -7.29 2.35
C LEU A 34 -3.59 -5.82 2.60
N ALA A 35 -4.31 -5.15 3.50
CA ALA A 35 -4.04 -3.76 3.86
C ALA A 35 -2.62 -3.56 4.41
N ALA A 36 -2.14 -4.49 5.24
CA ALA A 36 -0.79 -4.47 5.77
C ALA A 36 0.27 -4.66 4.66
N HIS A 37 0.04 -5.57 3.71
CA HIS A 37 0.95 -5.77 2.58
C HIS A 37 1.03 -4.54 1.66
N TYR A 38 -0.11 -3.91 1.32
CA TYR A 38 -0.12 -2.68 0.53
C TYR A 38 0.59 -1.53 1.26
N SER A 39 0.37 -1.39 2.58
CA SER A 39 1.07 -0.38 3.39
C SER A 39 2.58 -0.59 3.42
N ALA A 40 3.03 -1.83 3.58
CA ALA A 40 4.45 -2.17 3.55
C ALA A 40 5.06 -1.87 2.18
N LEU A 41 4.38 -2.23 1.09
CA LEU A 41 4.84 -1.95 -0.27
C LEU A 41 4.91 -0.44 -0.55
N ALA A 42 3.94 0.34 -0.07
CA ALA A 42 3.95 1.79 -0.18
C ALA A 42 5.20 2.41 0.49
N VAL A 43 5.58 1.92 1.67
CA VAL A 43 6.80 2.35 2.37
C VAL A 43 8.06 2.05 1.56
N GLU A 44 8.17 0.84 0.98
CA GLU A 44 9.33 0.49 0.15
C GLU A 44 9.40 1.31 -1.14
N VAL A 45 8.24 1.56 -1.78
CA VAL A 45 8.15 2.42 -2.96
C VAL A 45 8.54 3.86 -2.62
N GLU A 46 8.06 4.40 -1.50
CA GLU A 46 8.42 5.75 -1.04
C GLU A 46 9.93 5.90 -0.83
N LYS A 47 10.59 4.91 -0.21
CA LYS A 47 12.05 4.88 -0.05
C LYS A 47 12.81 4.84 -1.38
N ALA A 48 12.20 4.32 -2.44
CA ALA A 48 12.83 4.25 -3.77
C ALA A 48 12.71 5.56 -4.58
N ILE A 49 11.77 6.46 -4.23
CA ILE A 49 11.55 7.72 -4.97
C ILE A 49 12.77 8.66 -4.97
N PRO A 50 13.60 8.78 -3.91
CA PRO A 50 14.81 9.62 -3.94
C PRO A 50 16.00 9.00 -4.69
N LYS A 51 15.94 7.73 -5.11
CA LYS A 51 17.00 7.10 -5.93
C LYS A 51 16.81 7.32 -7.44
N ALA A 52 15.59 7.56 -7.90
CA ALA A 52 15.30 7.74 -9.33
C ALA A 52 15.51 9.17 -9.84
N ALA A 53 15.64 10.16 -8.95
CA ALA A 53 15.83 11.57 -9.33
C ALA A 53 17.30 12.01 -9.41
N GLY A 54 18.25 11.11 -9.11
CA GLY A 54 19.68 11.41 -9.04
C GLY A 54 20.57 10.73 -10.09
N ASP A 55 20.02 9.85 -10.93
CA ASP A 55 20.79 9.00 -11.86
C ASP A 55 20.59 9.39 -13.34
N ASP A 56 20.19 10.65 -13.59
CA ASP A 56 20.02 11.24 -14.94
C ASP A 56 21.02 12.39 -15.18
N ARG A 57 22.13 12.38 -14.44
CA ARG A 57 23.23 13.36 -14.56
C ARG A 57 24.59 12.71 -14.34
N LEU A 58 25.03 11.85 -15.26
CA LEU A 58 26.46 11.62 -15.55
C LEU A 58 26.63 11.31 -17.04
#